data_AF-A0A954M5N0-F1
#
_entry.id   AF-A0A954M5N0-F1
#
_cell.length_a   1.000
_cell.length_b   1.000
_cell.length_c   1.000
_cell.angle_alpha   90.00
_cell.angle_beta   90.00
_cell.angle_gamma   90.00
#
_symmetry.space_group_name_H-M   'P 1'
#
loop_
_entity.id
_entity.type
_entity.pdbx_description
1 polymer ?
#
loop_
_entity_poly.entity_id
_entity_poly.type
_entity_poly.pdbx_seq_one_letter_code
_entity_poly.pdbx_strand_id
1 'polypeptide(L)'
;MTGLAVVLTGCVADEPFSNESASTPPPTEQTEATGDEPSSDASAPEAGPTWLAKFETSQGNFTIEIHPEWAPRGSAHFRELVELGYYDNCRFFRVIEGFMAQFGISGDPALNAKWGEHTILDEPVKQSNTRGMVTYAKSGLPNSRSTQLFINFGDNTRLDLDGFSPIGRVIEGMAVVDKLYNGYGEAPDQSRIQAEGNAYLIKDFPKLDYIKSITIEDLSLEHAPGDPQPVETPTGDKPGESGEAAKPAEATAEQPANATPADSPEPAEAAKPEAEPKTAEDAKPAEAAPAETPAESGEPATEGDAAAPATESADN
;
A
#
# COMPACT_ATOMS: atom_id res chain seq x y z
N MET A 1 16.19 20.65 -84.92
CA MET A 1 14.76 20.70 -84.55
C MET A 1 14.66 20.11 -83.15
N THR A 2 14.59 20.96 -82.11
CA THR A 2 13.34 21.40 -81.43
C THR A 2 13.05 20.46 -80.25
N GLY A 3 12.84 20.90 -79.02
CA GLY A 3 12.90 22.25 -78.47
C GLY A 3 12.70 22.23 -76.94
N LEU A 4 13.29 23.21 -76.25
CA LEU A 4 13.20 23.44 -74.80
C LEU A 4 11.87 24.13 -74.44
N ALA A 5 11.25 23.81 -73.30
CA ALA A 5 10.29 24.69 -72.63
C ALA A 5 10.22 24.45 -71.10
N VAL A 6 10.35 25.52 -70.33
CA VAL A 6 10.11 25.63 -68.89
C VAL A 6 8.95 26.61 -68.69
N VAL A 7 8.03 26.37 -67.76
CA VAL A 7 7.09 27.39 -67.24
C VAL A 7 6.97 27.24 -65.72
N LEU A 8 6.71 28.37 -65.05
CA LEU A 8 6.86 28.65 -63.62
C LEU A 8 5.54 29.17 -63.00
N THR A 9 5.35 28.92 -61.69
CA THR A 9 4.70 29.82 -60.69
C THR A 9 3.20 30.18 -60.79
N GLY A 10 2.49 30.21 -59.63
CA GLY A 10 1.43 31.24 -59.42
C GLY A 10 0.24 30.97 -58.48
N CYS A 11 0.38 31.27 -57.19
CA CYS A 11 -0.55 31.92 -56.22
C CYS A 11 -2.11 31.79 -56.22
N VAL A 12 -2.64 31.39 -55.04
CA VAL A 12 -3.59 32.12 -54.13
C VAL A 12 -4.88 32.80 -54.65
N ALA A 13 -6.06 32.46 -54.09
CA ALA A 13 -6.95 33.37 -53.31
C ALA A 13 -8.36 32.81 -52.96
N ASP A 14 -8.79 33.07 -51.72
CA ASP A 14 -10.14 33.38 -51.17
C ASP A 14 -11.40 32.47 -51.21
N GLU A 15 -12.23 32.71 -50.18
CA GLU A 15 -13.50 32.06 -49.75
C GLU A 15 -14.74 32.78 -50.38
N PRO A 16 -16.01 32.73 -49.86
CA PRO A 16 -16.65 31.91 -48.81
C PRO A 16 -18.04 31.34 -49.15
N PHE A 17 -18.59 30.43 -48.31
CA PHE A 17 -20.05 30.23 -48.22
C PHE A 17 -20.51 29.84 -46.81
N SER A 18 -21.62 30.46 -46.38
CA SER A 18 -22.19 30.33 -45.03
C SER A 18 -23.30 29.28 -44.93
N ASN A 19 -23.29 28.57 -43.80
CA ASN A 19 -24.43 28.13 -42.95
C ASN A 19 -25.87 28.13 -43.53
N GLU A 20 -26.53 26.97 -43.51
CA GLU A 20 -27.95 26.85 -43.12
C GLU A 20 -28.21 25.51 -42.39
N SER A 21 -29.32 25.42 -41.64
CA SER A 21 -29.51 24.49 -40.51
C SER A 21 -30.71 23.53 -40.66
N ALA A 22 -30.78 22.58 -39.72
CA ALA A 22 -31.92 21.73 -39.33
C ALA A 22 -32.28 20.48 -40.19
N SER A 23 -31.99 19.29 -39.65
CA SER A 23 -33.03 18.31 -39.24
C SER A 23 -32.45 17.18 -38.38
N THR A 24 -33.13 16.85 -37.28
CA THR A 24 -32.78 15.78 -36.32
C THR A 24 -33.42 14.43 -36.70
N PRO A 25 -32.74 13.29 -36.42
CA PRO A 25 -33.39 12.00 -36.26
C PRO A 25 -33.92 11.77 -34.82
N PRO A 26 -34.89 10.86 -34.61
CA PRO A 26 -35.58 10.64 -33.32
C PRO A 26 -34.76 9.83 -32.29
N PRO A 27 -35.14 9.85 -31.00
CA PRO A 27 -34.36 9.25 -29.93
C PRO A 27 -34.44 7.72 -29.91
N THR A 28 -33.31 7.07 -29.61
CA THR A 28 -33.25 5.64 -29.31
C THR A 28 -33.57 5.42 -27.84
N GLU A 29 -34.55 4.57 -27.59
CA GLU A 29 -34.94 4.08 -26.25
C GLU A 29 -33.78 3.28 -25.65
N GLN A 30 -33.06 3.87 -24.68
CA GLN A 30 -32.11 3.14 -23.84
C GLN A 30 -32.79 2.79 -22.52
N THR A 31 -32.83 1.50 -22.23
CA THR A 31 -33.36 0.93 -20.99
C THR A 31 -32.61 1.47 -19.78
N GLU A 32 -33.35 1.92 -18.77
CA GLU A 32 -32.80 2.36 -17.49
C GLU A 32 -32.09 1.20 -16.78
N ALA A 33 -30.76 1.21 -16.80
CA ALA A 33 -29.96 0.55 -15.79
C ALA A 33 -29.65 1.59 -14.71
N THR A 34 -30.28 1.47 -13.55
CA THR A 34 -30.00 2.32 -12.38
C THR A 34 -28.58 2.05 -11.88
N GLY A 35 -27.63 2.85 -12.34
CA GLY A 35 -26.32 2.95 -11.73
C GLY A 35 -26.44 3.72 -10.43
N ASP A 36 -26.09 3.09 -9.31
CA ASP A 36 -25.74 3.80 -8.08
C ASP A 36 -24.45 4.60 -8.34
N GLU A 37 -24.59 5.84 -8.80
CA GLU A 37 -23.49 6.80 -8.73
C GLU A 37 -23.28 7.19 -7.27
N PRO A 38 -22.07 7.06 -6.71
CA PRO A 38 -21.80 7.45 -5.33
C PRO A 38 -21.91 8.98 -5.19
N SER A 39 -23.08 9.42 -4.72
CA SER A 39 -23.42 10.82 -4.50
C SER A 39 -22.37 11.55 -3.65
N SER A 40 -21.92 12.70 -4.13
CA SER A 40 -20.79 13.48 -3.61
C SER A 40 -21.06 14.27 -2.32
N ASP A 41 -22.04 13.84 -1.52
CA ASP A 41 -22.32 14.39 -0.18
C ASP A 41 -22.77 13.30 0.81
N ALA A 42 -22.00 12.21 0.84
CA ALA A 42 -22.16 11.17 1.86
C ALA A 42 -21.55 11.64 3.19
N SER A 43 -22.41 11.93 4.18
CA SER A 43 -22.01 12.09 5.59
C SER A 43 -21.09 10.94 6.02
N ALA A 44 -20.15 11.19 6.95
CA ALA A 44 -19.30 10.13 7.46
C ALA A 44 -20.16 9.01 8.07
N PRO A 45 -19.80 7.73 7.91
CA PRO A 45 -20.54 6.66 8.56
C PRO A 45 -20.51 6.90 10.07
N GLU A 46 -21.63 6.62 10.74
CA GLU A 46 -21.71 6.68 12.20
C GLU A 46 -20.58 5.84 12.81
N ALA A 47 -19.89 6.40 13.81
CA ALA A 47 -18.74 5.76 14.41
C ALA A 47 -19.17 4.48 15.17
N GLY A 48 -18.91 3.33 14.56
CA GLY A 48 -19.14 2.02 15.18
C GLY A 48 -18.26 1.77 16.41
N PRO A 49 -18.49 0.66 17.13
CA PRO A 49 -17.63 0.27 18.26
C PRO A 49 -16.19 0.03 17.81
N THR A 50 -15.26 0.12 18.76
CA THR A 50 -13.87 -0.32 18.56
C THR A 50 -13.84 -1.83 18.28
N TRP A 51 -12.96 -2.27 17.38
CA TRP A 51 -12.83 -3.68 16.98
C TRP A 51 -11.36 -4.04 16.74
N LEU A 52 -11.04 -5.33 16.74
CA LEU A 52 -9.66 -5.81 16.59
C LEU A 52 -9.42 -6.37 15.19
N ALA A 53 -8.32 -5.97 14.56
CA ALA A 53 -7.77 -6.59 13.37
C ALA A 53 -6.58 -7.46 13.77
N LYS A 54 -6.73 -8.78 13.66
CA LYS A 54 -5.70 -9.78 13.98
C LYS A 54 -4.93 -10.14 12.72
N PHE A 55 -3.65 -9.79 12.68
CA PHE A 55 -2.76 -10.03 11.55
C PHE A 55 -1.98 -11.31 11.77
N GLU A 56 -2.02 -12.23 10.81
CA GLU A 56 -1.04 -13.30 10.69
C GLU A 56 0.01 -12.90 9.65
N THR A 57 1.31 -12.97 9.99
CA THR A 57 2.39 -12.61 9.05
C THR A 57 3.47 -13.69 8.96
N SER A 58 4.44 -13.49 8.06
CA SER A 58 5.68 -14.27 8.00
C SER A 58 6.53 -14.20 9.29
N GLN A 59 6.52 -13.07 10.02
CA GLN A 59 7.30 -12.89 11.27
C GLN A 59 6.58 -13.31 12.55
N GLY A 60 5.28 -13.59 12.47
CA GLY A 60 4.41 -13.88 13.62
C GLY A 60 3.10 -13.12 13.56
N ASN A 61 2.39 -13.06 14.69
CA ASN A 61 1.07 -12.44 14.75
C ASN A 61 1.11 -11.14 15.57
N PHE A 62 0.28 -10.16 15.18
CA PHE A 62 0.09 -8.92 15.91
C PHE A 62 -1.36 -8.44 15.80
N THR A 63 -1.81 -7.61 16.73
CA THR A 63 -3.20 -7.16 16.83
C THR A 63 -3.26 -5.65 16.78
N ILE A 64 -4.06 -5.10 15.87
CA ILE A 64 -4.40 -3.68 15.80
C ILE A 64 -5.78 -3.47 16.44
N GLU A 65 -5.89 -2.54 17.37
CA GLU A 65 -7.16 -1.99 17.86
C GLU A 65 -7.58 -0.83 16.93
N ILE A 66 -8.71 -0.98 16.25
CA ILE A 66 -9.25 -0.01 15.29
C ILE A 66 -10.36 0.80 15.96
N HIS A 67 -10.29 2.12 15.84
CA HIS A 67 -11.18 3.06 16.51
C HIS A 67 -11.97 3.90 15.49
N PRO A 68 -13.20 3.49 15.12
CA PRO A 68 -14.07 4.27 14.24
C PRO A 68 -14.41 5.67 14.76
N GLU A 69 -14.26 5.92 16.06
CA GLU A 69 -14.37 7.27 16.63
C GLU A 69 -13.25 8.23 16.17
N TRP A 70 -12.07 7.74 15.79
CA TRP A 70 -10.94 8.56 15.35
C TRP A 70 -11.12 8.96 13.88
N ALA A 71 -11.31 7.95 13.03
CA ALA A 71 -11.44 8.06 11.59
C ALA A 71 -12.50 7.07 11.08
N PRO A 72 -13.80 7.41 11.14
CA PRO A 72 -14.90 6.50 10.78
C PRO A 72 -14.87 6.00 9.34
N ARG A 73 -14.56 6.86 8.35
CA ARG A 73 -14.43 6.46 6.94
C ARG A 73 -13.23 5.55 6.75
N GLY A 74 -12.06 5.91 7.31
CA GLY A 74 -10.87 5.08 7.26
C GLY A 74 -11.10 3.71 7.89
N SER A 75 -11.75 3.65 9.04
CA SER A 75 -12.06 2.39 9.73
C SER A 75 -13.06 1.52 8.98
N ALA A 76 -14.10 2.12 8.41
CA ALA A 76 -15.09 1.40 7.59
C ALA A 76 -14.47 0.84 6.30
N HIS A 77 -13.67 1.63 5.60
CA HIS A 77 -12.99 1.19 4.38
C HIS A 77 -11.92 0.13 4.66
N PHE A 78 -11.18 0.25 5.78
CA PHE A 78 -10.25 -0.79 6.21
C PHE A 78 -10.96 -2.11 6.50
N ARG A 79 -12.11 -2.06 7.20
CA ARG A 79 -12.98 -3.23 7.44
C ARG A 79 -13.44 -3.89 6.15
N GLU A 80 -13.99 -3.13 5.22
CA GLU A 80 -14.43 -3.61 3.90
C GLU A 80 -13.30 -4.35 3.15
N LEU A 81 -12.11 -3.74 3.07
CA LEU A 81 -10.96 -4.34 2.41
C LEU A 81 -10.46 -5.62 3.12
N VAL A 82 -10.55 -5.69 4.45
CA VAL A 82 -10.24 -6.92 5.22
C VAL A 82 -11.28 -8.01 4.95
N GLU A 83 -12.58 -7.71 4.99
CA GLU A 83 -13.66 -8.67 4.73
C GLU A 83 -13.64 -9.21 3.29
N LEU A 84 -13.10 -8.44 2.34
CA LEU A 84 -12.84 -8.85 0.96
C LEU A 84 -11.56 -9.68 0.77
N GLY A 85 -10.72 -9.84 1.79
CA GLY A 85 -9.40 -10.48 1.67
C GLY A 85 -8.37 -9.68 0.87
N TYR A 86 -8.54 -8.35 0.70
CA TYR A 86 -7.69 -7.51 -0.14
C TYR A 86 -6.20 -7.56 0.26
N TYR A 87 -5.94 -7.68 1.57
CA TYR A 87 -4.61 -7.72 2.17
C TYR A 87 -4.00 -9.12 2.24
N ASP A 88 -4.69 -10.17 1.81
CA ASP A 88 -4.16 -11.53 1.84
C ASP A 88 -2.95 -11.66 0.92
N ASN A 89 -1.84 -12.16 1.44
CA ASN A 89 -0.54 -12.20 0.75
C ASN A 89 0.02 -10.82 0.33
N CYS A 90 -0.50 -9.72 0.89
CA CYS A 90 0.06 -8.38 0.74
C CYS A 90 1.42 -8.27 1.46
N ARG A 91 2.36 -7.52 0.89
CA ARG A 91 3.73 -7.36 1.40
C ARG A 91 3.96 -5.99 2.03
N PHE A 92 4.81 -5.95 3.04
CA PHE A 92 5.34 -4.71 3.61
C PHE A 92 6.42 -4.16 2.67
N PHE A 93 6.00 -3.57 1.54
CA PHE A 93 6.88 -3.24 0.42
C PHE A 93 7.83 -2.07 0.69
N ARG A 94 7.58 -1.26 1.73
CA ARG A 94 8.46 -0.15 2.13
C ARG A 94 8.58 -0.13 3.64
N VAL A 95 9.75 -0.42 4.16
CA VAL A 95 10.02 -0.53 5.61
C VAL A 95 11.27 0.27 5.92
N ILE A 96 11.12 1.34 6.70
CA ILE A 96 12.18 2.30 7.03
C ILE A 96 12.34 2.32 8.55
N GLU A 97 13.49 1.85 9.03
CA GLU A 97 13.81 1.75 10.47
C GLU A 97 13.65 3.11 11.17
N GLY A 98 13.06 3.09 12.37
CA GLY A 98 12.74 4.31 13.14
C GLY A 98 11.60 5.15 12.59
N PHE A 99 11.20 4.99 11.31
CA PHE A 99 10.09 5.73 10.71
C PHE A 99 8.80 4.89 10.69
N MET A 100 8.64 3.96 9.73
CA MET A 100 7.41 3.19 9.56
C MET A 100 7.57 1.94 8.66
N ALA A 101 6.58 1.04 8.73
CA ALA A 101 6.38 -0.07 7.79
C ALA A 101 5.07 0.13 7.01
N GLN A 102 5.15 0.24 5.69
CA GLN A 102 4.03 0.50 4.77
C GLN A 102 3.65 -0.76 3.98
N PHE A 103 2.34 -0.95 3.81
CA PHE A 103 1.69 -2.05 3.10
C PHE A 103 0.40 -1.56 2.41
N GLY A 104 -0.37 -2.47 1.82
CA GLY A 104 -1.70 -2.16 1.26
C GLY A 104 -1.74 -1.87 -0.24
N ILE A 105 -0.69 -2.24 -0.97
CA ILE A 105 -0.84 -2.58 -2.40
C ILE A 105 -1.02 -4.10 -2.44
N SER A 106 -2.13 -4.59 -2.99
CA SER A 106 -2.43 -6.02 -3.01
C SER A 106 -1.41 -6.81 -3.83
N GLY A 107 -1.25 -8.08 -3.46
CA GLY A 107 -0.46 -9.03 -4.23
C GLY A 107 -1.09 -9.44 -5.56
N ASP A 108 -2.36 -9.11 -5.78
CA ASP A 108 -3.12 -9.37 -7.00
C ASP A 108 -3.37 -8.07 -7.79
N PRO A 109 -2.83 -7.94 -9.03
CA PRO A 109 -3.11 -6.81 -9.91
C PRO A 109 -4.59 -6.57 -10.21
N ALA A 110 -5.44 -7.60 -10.20
CA ALA A 110 -6.88 -7.43 -10.44
C ALA A 110 -7.57 -6.72 -9.27
N LEU A 111 -7.14 -6.98 -8.03
CA LEU A 111 -7.61 -6.26 -6.85
C LEU A 111 -7.06 -4.82 -6.84
N ASN A 112 -5.81 -4.61 -7.26
CA ASN A 112 -5.23 -3.26 -7.40
C ASN A 112 -5.98 -2.43 -8.43
N ALA A 113 -6.29 -2.97 -9.61
CA ALA A 113 -7.06 -2.29 -10.65
C ALA A 113 -8.51 -1.99 -10.21
N LYS A 114 -9.09 -2.79 -9.32
CA LYS A 114 -10.45 -2.57 -8.80
C LYS A 114 -10.51 -1.55 -7.64
N TRP A 115 -9.52 -1.51 -6.75
CA TRP A 115 -9.60 -0.76 -5.49
C TRP A 115 -8.55 0.34 -5.33
N GLY A 116 -7.46 0.35 -6.11
CA GLY A 116 -6.36 1.31 -5.93
C GLY A 116 -6.78 2.77 -6.11
N GLU A 117 -7.77 3.03 -6.97
CA GLU A 117 -8.37 4.35 -7.23
C GLU A 117 -9.61 4.66 -6.39
N HIS A 118 -10.10 3.71 -5.57
CA HIS A 118 -11.21 3.95 -4.64
C HIS A 118 -10.70 4.76 -3.46
N THR A 119 -10.78 6.09 -3.55
CA THR A 119 -10.33 6.98 -2.46
C THR A 119 -11.46 7.36 -1.51
N ILE A 120 -11.09 7.65 -0.26
CA ILE A 120 -11.98 8.14 0.79
C ILE A 120 -11.73 9.62 1.10
N LEU A 121 -12.80 10.35 1.42
CA LEU A 121 -12.71 11.74 1.88
C LEU A 121 -11.84 11.86 3.13
N ASP A 122 -11.05 12.92 3.23
CA ASP A 122 -10.16 13.18 4.38
C ASP A 122 -10.94 13.40 5.69
N GLU A 123 -10.25 13.13 6.80
CA GLU A 123 -10.79 13.19 8.15
C GLU A 123 -9.84 13.98 9.06
N PRO A 124 -10.37 14.74 10.04
CA PRO A 124 -9.53 15.48 10.96
C PRO A 124 -8.64 14.52 11.77
N VAL A 125 -7.42 14.95 12.06
CA VAL A 125 -6.49 14.22 12.92
C VAL A 125 -6.98 14.32 14.37
N LYS A 126 -7.47 13.20 14.93
CA LYS A 126 -7.94 13.12 16.33
C LYS A 126 -6.93 12.48 17.29
N GLN A 127 -5.93 11.79 16.76
CA GLN A 127 -4.82 11.19 17.51
C GLN A 127 -3.50 11.49 16.80
N SER A 128 -2.42 11.56 17.57
CA SER A 128 -1.08 11.85 17.05
C SER A 128 -0.39 10.59 16.53
N ASN A 129 0.36 10.69 15.42
CA ASN A 129 1.15 9.60 14.80
C ASN A 129 2.36 9.18 15.66
N THR A 130 2.08 8.61 16.82
CA THR A 130 3.07 8.06 17.77
C THR A 130 3.40 6.61 17.45
N ARG A 131 4.44 6.05 18.07
CA ARG A 131 4.85 4.65 17.86
C ARG A 131 3.68 3.67 18.04
N GLY A 132 3.53 2.77 17.06
CA GLY A 132 2.46 1.77 17.01
C GLY A 132 1.15 2.26 16.42
N MET A 133 0.97 3.57 16.16
CA MET A 133 -0.21 4.08 15.46
C MET A 133 -0.24 3.61 14.00
N VAL A 134 -1.45 3.40 13.48
CA VAL A 134 -1.71 2.87 12.15
C VAL A 134 -2.56 3.85 11.36
N THR A 135 -2.02 4.28 10.22
CA THR A 135 -2.53 5.42 9.47
C THR A 135 -2.51 5.13 7.98
N TYR A 136 -3.50 5.64 7.25
CA TYR A 136 -3.50 5.57 5.79
C TYR A 136 -2.38 6.43 5.19
N ALA A 137 -1.67 5.88 4.21
CA ALA A 137 -0.86 6.69 3.31
C ALA A 137 -1.77 7.52 2.39
N LYS A 138 -1.30 8.69 1.99
CA LYS A 138 -1.96 9.58 1.02
C LYS A 138 -0.92 10.34 0.21
N SER A 139 -1.34 10.88 -0.91
CA SER A 139 -0.55 11.87 -1.65
C SER A 139 -0.64 13.26 -0.98
N GLY A 140 0.04 14.26 -1.55
CA GLY A 140 -0.17 15.67 -1.19
C GLY A 140 -1.55 16.22 -1.55
N LEU A 141 -2.36 15.48 -2.34
CA LEU A 141 -3.69 15.91 -2.77
C LEU A 141 -4.76 15.57 -1.71
N PRO A 142 -5.81 16.41 -1.57
CA PRO A 142 -6.98 16.09 -0.73
C PRO A 142 -7.67 14.80 -1.18
N ASN A 143 -8.28 14.10 -0.22
CA ASN A 143 -9.12 12.89 -0.44
C ASN A 143 -8.39 11.80 -1.24
N SER A 144 -7.09 11.61 -0.99
CA SER A 144 -6.23 10.68 -1.75
C SER A 144 -5.78 9.45 -0.94
N ARG A 145 -6.43 9.19 0.20
CA ARG A 145 -6.33 7.93 0.94
C ARG A 145 -7.11 6.85 0.17
N SER A 146 -6.49 5.74 -0.24
CA SER A 146 -7.20 4.57 -0.79
C SER A 146 -6.91 3.31 0.03
N THR A 147 -6.04 2.41 -0.43
CA THR A 147 -5.82 1.07 0.16
C THR A 147 -4.53 0.94 0.98
N GLN A 148 -3.61 1.91 0.89
CA GLN A 148 -2.29 1.82 1.50
C GLN A 148 -2.28 2.32 2.95
N LEU A 149 -1.66 1.56 3.87
CA LEU A 149 -1.49 1.94 5.27
C LEU A 149 -0.04 1.80 5.71
N PHE A 150 0.33 2.49 6.79
CA PHE A 150 1.61 2.31 7.46
C PHE A 150 1.45 2.19 8.98
N ILE A 151 2.39 1.47 9.60
CA ILE A 151 2.53 1.33 11.05
C ILE A 151 3.75 2.14 11.48
N ASN A 152 3.57 3.05 12.44
CA ASN A 152 4.65 3.91 12.94
C ASN A 152 5.63 3.13 13.83
N PHE A 153 6.93 3.16 13.49
CA PHE A 153 7.98 2.58 14.34
C PHE A 153 8.46 3.55 15.44
N GLY A 154 8.32 4.85 15.22
CA GLY A 154 8.67 5.92 16.15
C GLY A 154 7.59 7.00 16.22
N ASP A 155 7.90 8.11 16.90
CA ASP A 155 6.98 9.24 17.02
C ASP A 155 7.11 10.20 15.83
N ASN A 156 6.14 10.10 14.92
CA ASN A 156 6.06 10.85 13.66
C ASN A 156 5.03 11.98 13.72
N THR A 157 4.90 12.64 14.87
CA THR A 157 3.89 13.68 15.17
C THR A 157 3.86 14.84 14.16
N ARG A 158 4.94 15.06 13.41
CA ARG A 158 4.96 15.99 12.26
C ARG A 158 3.87 15.70 11.22
N LEU A 159 3.52 14.43 11.00
CA LEU A 159 2.50 13.98 10.05
C LEU A 159 1.08 14.43 10.44
N ASP A 160 0.87 14.80 11.70
CA ASP A 160 -0.42 15.32 12.19
C ASP A 160 -0.75 16.65 11.50
N LEU A 161 0.25 17.49 11.22
CA LEU A 161 0.11 18.76 10.51
C LEU A 161 -0.23 18.55 9.02
N ASP A 162 0.27 17.47 8.44
CA ASP A 162 0.04 17.08 7.03
C ASP A 162 -1.31 16.35 6.84
N GLY A 163 -2.10 16.15 7.91
CA GLY A 163 -3.44 15.56 7.85
C GLY A 163 -3.47 14.02 7.84
N PHE A 164 -2.41 13.35 8.28
CA PHE A 164 -2.40 11.88 8.41
C PHE A 164 -3.19 11.44 9.65
N SER A 165 -4.49 11.16 9.51
CA SER A 165 -5.36 10.77 10.63
C SER A 165 -5.28 9.26 10.94
N PRO A 166 -4.81 8.84 12.13
CA PRO A 166 -4.73 7.42 12.50
C PRO A 166 -6.11 6.76 12.63
N ILE A 167 -6.21 5.51 12.20
CA ILE A 167 -7.42 4.68 12.32
C ILE A 167 -7.39 3.75 13.53
N GLY A 168 -6.21 3.51 14.10
CA GLY A 168 -6.00 2.52 15.16
C GLY A 168 -4.55 2.43 15.62
N ARG A 169 -4.27 1.45 16.48
CA ARG A 169 -2.94 1.24 17.08
C ARG A 169 -2.64 -0.24 17.30
N VAL A 170 -1.37 -0.63 17.20
CA VAL A 170 -0.90 -1.97 17.57
C VAL A 170 -0.98 -2.11 19.10
N ILE A 171 -1.83 -3.02 19.59
CA ILE A 171 -1.98 -3.34 21.02
C ILE A 171 -1.19 -4.58 21.44
N GLU A 172 -0.94 -5.50 20.52
CA GLU A 172 -0.20 -6.74 20.75
C GLU A 172 0.76 -6.99 19.59
N GLY A 173 1.93 -7.58 19.86
CA GLY A 173 2.84 -8.00 18.79
C GLY A 173 3.69 -6.89 18.16
N MET A 174 3.85 -5.71 18.78
CA MET A 174 4.75 -4.67 18.24
C MET A 174 6.19 -5.18 18.03
N ALA A 175 6.67 -6.11 18.87
CA ALA A 175 7.98 -6.77 18.70
C ALA A 175 8.05 -7.78 17.53
N VAL A 176 6.93 -8.05 16.83
CA VAL A 176 6.88 -8.71 15.52
C VAL A 176 6.99 -7.67 14.42
N VAL A 177 6.27 -6.56 14.56
CA VAL A 177 6.31 -5.40 13.64
C VAL A 177 7.72 -4.80 13.56
N ASP A 178 8.44 -4.70 14.68
CA ASP A 178 9.85 -4.27 14.73
C ASP A 178 10.84 -5.20 13.99
N LYS A 179 10.44 -6.44 13.65
CA LYS A 179 11.29 -7.44 12.97
C LYS A 179 11.07 -7.52 11.46
N LEU A 180 10.14 -6.75 10.91
CA LEU A 180 9.85 -6.73 9.48
C LEU A 180 11.11 -6.36 8.68
N TYR A 181 11.39 -7.12 7.62
CA TYR A 181 12.60 -6.95 6.82
C TYR A 181 12.69 -5.55 6.19
N ASN A 182 13.62 -4.74 6.69
CA ASN A 182 13.88 -3.36 6.25
C ASN A 182 14.96 -3.24 5.17
N GLY A 183 15.68 -4.32 4.85
CA GLY A 183 16.88 -4.29 4.02
C GLY A 183 16.69 -3.97 2.53
N TYR A 184 15.47 -3.61 2.11
CA TYR A 184 15.18 -3.03 0.79
C TYR A 184 14.76 -1.56 0.85
N GLY A 185 14.44 -1.01 2.03
CA GLY A 185 14.03 0.37 2.23
C GLY A 185 12.87 0.78 1.33
N GLU A 186 13.17 1.58 0.31
CA GLU A 186 12.23 2.15 -0.67
C GLU A 186 12.40 1.59 -2.09
N ALA A 187 13.24 0.55 -2.27
CA ALA A 187 13.57 0.02 -3.58
C ALA A 187 12.42 -0.66 -4.37
N PRO A 188 11.37 -1.24 -3.75
CA PRO A 188 10.22 -1.77 -4.49
C PRO A 188 9.38 -0.67 -5.15
N ASP A 189 9.27 -0.74 -6.48
CA ASP A 189 8.53 0.21 -7.31
C ASP A 189 7.02 -0.02 -7.20
N GLN A 190 6.29 0.94 -6.63
CA GLN A 190 4.86 0.81 -6.36
C GLN A 190 4.01 0.60 -7.62
N SER A 191 4.37 1.19 -8.76
CA SER A 191 3.65 1.01 -10.02
C SER A 191 3.84 -0.41 -10.57
N ARG A 192 5.03 -1.00 -10.41
CA ARG A 192 5.26 -2.43 -10.69
C ARG A 192 4.52 -3.34 -9.72
N ILE A 193 4.39 -2.99 -8.43
CA ILE A 193 3.54 -3.78 -7.50
C ILE A 193 2.07 -3.72 -7.94
N GLN A 194 1.57 -2.55 -8.33
CA GLN A 194 0.19 -2.40 -8.82
C GLN A 194 -0.06 -3.27 -10.07
N ALA A 195 0.86 -3.25 -11.05
CA ALA A 195 0.70 -3.93 -12.33
C ALA A 195 1.08 -5.43 -12.35
N GLU A 196 2.11 -5.84 -11.60
CA GLU A 196 2.67 -7.21 -11.61
C GLU A 196 2.45 -7.96 -10.28
N GLY A 197 2.08 -7.25 -9.20
CA GLY A 197 1.73 -7.83 -7.91
C GLY A 197 2.86 -8.66 -7.29
N ASN A 198 2.48 -9.78 -6.69
CA ASN A 198 3.40 -10.69 -6.02
C ASN A 198 4.39 -11.37 -6.98
N ALA A 199 4.12 -11.45 -8.29
CA ALA A 199 5.07 -12.03 -9.24
C ALA A 199 6.36 -11.20 -9.33
N TYR A 200 6.23 -9.87 -9.32
CA TYR A 200 7.35 -8.94 -9.22
C TYR A 200 8.06 -9.05 -7.86
N LEU A 201 7.31 -8.93 -6.76
CA LEU A 201 7.89 -8.88 -5.42
C LEU A 201 8.59 -10.18 -5.00
N ILE A 202 8.06 -11.35 -5.37
CA ILE A 202 8.71 -12.64 -5.06
C ILE A 202 10.02 -12.80 -5.84
N LYS A 203 10.07 -12.32 -7.09
CA LYS A 203 11.24 -12.44 -7.96
C LYS A 203 12.35 -11.47 -7.56
N ASP A 204 12.02 -10.19 -7.43
CA ASP A 204 13.01 -9.12 -7.30
C ASP A 204 13.29 -8.80 -5.80
N PHE A 205 12.34 -9.11 -4.89
CA PHE A 205 12.42 -8.80 -3.45
C PHE A 205 12.01 -9.98 -2.53
N PRO A 206 12.60 -11.19 -2.68
CA PRO A 206 12.16 -12.43 -2.02
C PRO A 206 12.20 -12.43 -0.49
N LYS A 207 12.86 -11.45 0.14
CA LYS A 207 12.95 -11.31 1.61
C LYS A 207 11.85 -10.44 2.23
N LEU A 208 10.97 -9.84 1.43
CA LEU A 208 9.88 -9.03 1.97
C LEU A 208 8.92 -9.87 2.80
N ASP A 209 8.66 -9.41 4.01
CA ASP A 209 7.63 -9.96 4.87
C ASP A 209 6.23 -9.65 4.35
N TYR A 210 5.29 -10.54 4.67
CA TYR A 210 3.94 -10.50 4.13
C TYR A 210 2.89 -10.88 5.16
N ILE A 211 1.72 -10.29 4.98
CA ILE A 211 0.47 -10.61 5.64
C ILE A 211 -0.04 -11.91 5.00
N LYS A 212 -0.32 -12.94 5.80
CA LYS A 212 -0.96 -14.17 5.34
C LYS A 212 -2.46 -13.94 5.21
N SER A 213 -3.05 -13.39 6.26
CA SER A 213 -4.46 -13.01 6.37
C SER A 213 -4.65 -11.97 7.47
N ILE A 214 -5.82 -11.32 7.46
CA ILE A 214 -6.31 -10.49 8.56
C ILE A 214 -7.69 -11.00 8.97
N THR A 215 -7.93 -11.18 10.27
CA THR A 215 -9.24 -11.56 10.82
C THR A 215 -9.80 -10.43 11.67
N ILE A 216 -11.11 -10.18 11.57
CA ILE A 216 -11.83 -9.20 12.38
C ILE A 216 -12.40 -9.87 13.63
N GLU A 217 -12.25 -9.23 14.78
CA GLU A 217 -12.93 -9.57 16.03
C GLU A 217 -13.64 -8.34 16.57
N ASP A 218 -14.98 -8.36 16.50
CA ASP A 218 -15.83 -7.32 17.08
C ASP A 218 -15.81 -7.40 18.61
N LEU A 219 -15.46 -6.30 19.27
CA LEU A 219 -15.52 -6.19 20.73
C LEU A 219 -16.99 -6.04 21.16
N SER A 220 -17.68 -7.16 21.32
CA SER A 220 -19.06 -7.21 21.78
C SER A 220 -19.22 -6.50 23.13
N LEU A 221 -20.18 -5.57 23.22
CA LEU A 221 -20.60 -4.90 24.47
C LEU A 221 -21.36 -5.85 25.45
N GLU A 222 -21.16 -7.16 25.33
CA GLU A 222 -21.71 -8.23 26.16
C GLU A 222 -20.98 -8.27 27.53
N HIS A 223 -21.00 -7.15 28.26
CA HIS A 223 -20.84 -7.03 29.71
C HIS A 223 -21.47 -5.70 30.19
N ALA A 224 -22.73 -5.46 29.81
CA ALA A 224 -23.62 -4.74 30.71
C ALA A 224 -23.61 -5.50 32.07
N PRO A 225 -23.58 -4.82 33.22
CA PRO A 225 -23.46 -5.50 34.51
C PRO A 225 -24.64 -6.46 34.67
N GLY A 226 -24.34 -7.76 34.67
CA GLY A 226 -25.34 -8.79 34.88
C GLY A 226 -26.10 -8.55 36.17
N ASP A 227 -27.37 -8.96 36.19
CA ASP A 227 -28.23 -8.90 37.36
C ASP A 227 -27.46 -9.35 38.62
N PRO A 228 -27.64 -8.66 39.77
CA PRO A 228 -26.89 -8.97 40.97
C PRO A 228 -27.14 -10.43 41.38
N GLN A 229 -26.12 -11.26 41.17
CA GLN A 229 -26.05 -12.62 41.70
C GLN A 229 -26.45 -12.55 43.19
N PRO A 230 -27.41 -13.37 43.65
CA PRO A 230 -27.87 -13.30 45.03
C PRO A 230 -26.70 -13.61 45.95
N VAL A 231 -26.25 -12.59 46.69
CA VAL A 231 -25.17 -12.70 47.68
C VAL A 231 -25.60 -13.67 48.79
N GLU A 232 -25.09 -14.89 48.73
CA GLU A 232 -25.10 -15.77 49.89
C GLU A 232 -24.25 -15.13 51.00
N THR A 233 -24.84 -15.00 52.19
CA THR A 233 -24.23 -14.33 53.32
C THR A 233 -23.59 -15.36 54.26
N PRO A 234 -22.28 -15.27 54.54
CA PRO A 234 -21.71 -15.83 55.75
C PRO A 234 -21.93 -14.83 56.89
N THR A 235 -22.71 -15.24 57.88
CA THR A 235 -22.88 -14.46 59.11
C THR A 235 -21.58 -14.46 59.93
N GLY A 236 -21.09 -13.26 60.25
CA GLY A 236 -20.38 -12.90 61.48
C GLY A 236 -19.06 -13.60 61.82
N ASP A 237 -17.99 -12.81 61.94
CA ASP A 237 -17.50 -12.45 63.28
C ASP A 237 -16.63 -11.17 63.29
N LYS A 238 -16.44 -10.58 64.47
CA LYS A 238 -15.71 -9.32 64.75
C LYS A 238 -15.00 -9.45 66.12
N PRO A 239 -14.09 -8.54 66.52
CA PRO A 239 -13.10 -7.75 65.76
C PRO A 239 -11.70 -7.77 66.41
N GLY A 240 -10.72 -7.12 65.76
CA GLY A 240 -9.55 -6.52 66.41
C GLY A 240 -8.50 -6.11 65.37
N GLU A 241 -7.67 -5.10 65.54
CA GLU A 241 -7.57 -3.91 66.41
C GLU A 241 -6.26 -3.22 65.97
N SER A 242 -6.22 -1.89 65.81
CA SER A 242 -5.03 -1.08 65.43
C SER A 242 -4.37 -1.44 64.07
N GLY A 243 -3.66 -0.59 63.33
CA GLY A 243 -3.43 0.87 63.26
C GLY A 243 -2.93 1.17 61.82
N GLU A 244 -2.49 2.35 61.40
CA GLU A 244 -2.45 3.71 61.95
C GLU A 244 -2.43 4.70 60.74
N ALA A 245 -2.57 6.01 60.94
CA ALA A 245 -2.73 6.97 59.84
C ALA A 245 -1.40 7.51 59.27
N ALA A 246 -1.30 7.57 57.93
CA ALA A 246 -0.37 8.48 57.23
C ALA A 246 -0.95 8.91 55.87
N LYS A 247 -0.81 10.20 55.54
CA LYS A 247 -1.21 10.85 54.28
C LYS A 247 -0.22 11.99 54.01
N PRO A 248 -0.20 12.54 52.79
CA PRO A 248 0.54 12.07 51.62
C PRO A 248 1.95 12.69 51.53
N ALA A 249 2.80 12.18 50.64
CA ALA A 249 4.04 12.85 50.24
C ALA A 249 3.94 13.38 48.80
N GLU A 250 4.21 14.66 48.64
CA GLU A 250 4.27 15.39 47.37
C GLU A 250 5.74 15.47 46.92
N ALA A 251 6.04 15.13 45.66
CA ALA A 251 7.38 15.24 45.10
C ALA A 251 7.36 15.45 43.58
N THR A 252 7.40 16.73 43.20
CA THR A 252 8.24 17.36 42.16
C THR A 252 8.65 16.54 40.92
N ALA A 253 8.34 17.11 39.75
CA ALA A 253 8.86 16.67 38.46
C ALA A 253 10.37 16.94 38.29
N GLU A 254 11.07 16.03 37.60
CA GLU A 254 12.34 16.36 36.94
C GLU A 254 12.38 15.74 35.53
N GLN A 255 12.76 16.58 34.56
CA GLN A 255 12.82 16.28 33.14
C GLN A 255 14.29 16.25 32.72
N PRO A 256 14.84 15.14 32.19
CA PRO A 256 16.11 15.19 31.47
C PRO A 256 15.90 15.74 30.06
N ALA A 257 16.81 16.59 29.63
CA ALA A 257 16.68 17.36 28.40
C ALA A 257 17.40 16.73 27.20
N ASN A 258 16.93 17.13 26.01
CA ASN A 258 17.73 17.36 24.81
C ASN A 258 18.45 16.14 24.17
N ALA A 259 17.73 15.45 23.27
CA ALA A 259 18.34 14.75 22.15
C ALA A 259 18.17 15.59 20.88
N THR A 260 19.28 15.90 20.21
CA THR A 260 19.29 16.65 18.95
C THR A 260 18.60 15.86 17.84
N PRO A 261 17.71 16.46 17.02
CA PRO A 261 17.17 15.78 15.86
C PRO A 261 18.29 15.52 14.84
N ALA A 262 18.53 14.25 14.54
CA ALA A 262 19.36 13.86 13.42
C ALA A 262 18.58 14.08 12.11
N ASP A 263 19.27 14.66 11.13
CA ASP A 263 18.79 14.86 9.77
C ASP A 263 18.36 13.52 9.15
N SER A 264 17.10 13.40 8.72
CA SER A 264 16.50 12.16 8.25
C SER A 264 15.36 12.48 7.26
N PRO A 265 15.16 11.68 6.21
CA PRO A 265 14.72 12.21 4.91
C PRO A 265 13.25 12.66 4.84
N GLU A 266 13.06 13.70 4.04
CA GLU A 266 11.77 14.22 3.60
C GLU A 266 11.00 13.14 2.80
N PRO A 267 9.69 12.93 3.05
CA PRO A 267 8.92 11.92 2.31
C PRO A 267 8.80 12.32 0.84
N ALA A 268 9.25 11.43 -0.05
CA ALA A 268 9.34 11.69 -1.48
C ALA A 268 8.03 12.24 -2.09
N GLU A 269 8.15 13.39 -2.75
CA GLU A 269 7.09 14.01 -3.54
C GLU A 269 6.64 13.05 -4.65
N ALA A 270 5.34 12.73 -4.69
CA ALA A 270 4.78 11.82 -5.68
C ALA A 270 4.92 12.43 -7.09
N ALA A 271 5.63 11.73 -7.99
CA ALA A 271 5.94 12.23 -9.32
C ALA A 271 4.67 12.56 -10.13
N LYS A 272 4.52 13.84 -10.45
CA LYS A 272 3.43 14.37 -11.29
C LYS A 272 3.66 13.98 -12.77
N PRO A 273 2.64 13.44 -13.49
CA PRO A 273 2.77 13.16 -14.90
C PRO A 273 2.56 14.44 -15.73
N GLU A 274 3.64 15.08 -16.19
CA GLU A 274 3.58 16.08 -17.25
C GLU A 274 3.96 15.45 -18.60
N ALA A 275 2.92 15.14 -19.39
CA ALA A 275 3.04 14.68 -20.75
C ALA A 275 2.38 15.68 -21.71
N GLU A 276 3.17 16.55 -22.32
CA GLU A 276 2.82 17.22 -23.59
C GLU A 276 4.04 17.22 -24.54
N PRO A 277 3.80 17.15 -25.87
CA PRO A 277 4.80 16.61 -26.79
C PRO A 277 5.82 17.65 -27.26
N LYS A 278 7.09 17.28 -27.28
CA LYS A 278 8.10 18.00 -28.07
C LYS A 278 8.23 17.40 -29.46
N THR A 279 8.12 18.28 -30.45
CA THR A 279 8.21 18.04 -31.89
C THR A 279 9.52 17.37 -32.29
N ALA A 280 9.43 16.43 -33.24
CA ALA A 280 10.58 15.81 -33.87
C ALA A 280 11.16 16.70 -34.98
N GLU A 281 12.47 16.93 -34.97
CA GLU A 281 13.24 17.35 -36.15
C GLU A 281 14.68 16.79 -36.06
N ASP A 282 15.32 16.61 -37.21
CA ASP A 282 16.71 16.18 -37.43
C ASP A 282 17.18 14.80 -36.91
N ALA A 283 16.76 13.74 -37.63
CA ALA A 283 17.51 12.49 -37.68
C ALA A 283 18.48 12.47 -38.89
N LYS A 284 19.79 12.36 -38.65
CA LYS A 284 20.82 12.07 -39.66
C LYS A 284 21.43 10.69 -39.40
N PRO A 285 21.56 9.81 -40.41
CA PRO A 285 21.86 8.40 -40.17
C PRO A 285 23.32 8.15 -39.77
N ALA A 286 23.52 7.22 -38.83
CA ALA A 286 24.82 6.63 -38.53
C ALA A 286 25.09 5.44 -39.45
N GLU A 287 26.33 5.33 -39.91
CA GLU A 287 26.81 4.40 -40.93
C GLU A 287 27.04 2.99 -40.35
N ALA A 288 26.72 1.94 -41.13
CA ALA A 288 26.87 0.56 -40.70
C ALA A 288 28.29 0.02 -40.93
N ALA A 289 28.90 -0.55 -39.89
CA ALA A 289 30.14 -1.33 -40.01
C ALA A 289 29.83 -2.83 -40.22
N PRO A 290 30.59 -3.55 -41.06
CA PRO A 290 30.27 -4.92 -41.47
C PRO A 290 30.68 -5.98 -40.43
N ALA A 291 30.00 -7.13 -40.48
CA ALA A 291 30.32 -8.31 -39.67
C ALA A 291 31.53 -9.08 -40.23
N GLU A 292 32.44 -9.49 -39.35
CA GLU A 292 33.52 -10.42 -39.69
C GLU A 292 33.13 -11.89 -39.45
N THR A 293 33.60 -12.77 -40.34
CA THR A 293 33.29 -14.21 -40.34
C THR A 293 34.23 -15.02 -39.43
N PRO A 294 33.73 -16.02 -38.69
CA PRO A 294 34.58 -17.01 -38.03
C PRO A 294 35.11 -18.03 -39.06
N ALA A 295 36.40 -18.34 -38.98
CA ALA A 295 37.06 -19.33 -39.84
C ALA A 295 36.98 -20.76 -39.25
N GLU A 296 37.00 -21.73 -40.15
CA GLU A 296 36.97 -23.18 -39.88
C GLU A 296 38.37 -23.75 -39.55
N SER A 297 38.39 -25.00 -39.08
CA SER A 297 39.52 -25.95 -38.95
C SER A 297 40.34 -25.92 -37.65
N GLY A 298 40.43 -27.09 -36.99
CA GLY A 298 41.16 -27.24 -35.73
C GLY A 298 40.91 -28.53 -34.92
N GLU A 299 40.66 -29.69 -35.55
CA GLU A 299 40.75 -30.97 -34.84
C GLU A 299 42.22 -31.34 -34.57
N PRO A 300 42.50 -31.94 -33.40
CA PRO A 300 43.35 -33.12 -33.40
C PRO A 300 42.71 -34.31 -32.66
N ALA A 301 42.86 -35.49 -33.24
CA ALA A 301 42.41 -36.75 -32.66
C ALA A 301 43.09 -37.05 -31.32
N THR A 302 42.33 -37.64 -30.38
CA THR A 302 42.89 -38.38 -29.24
C THR A 302 42.35 -39.80 -29.23
N GLU A 303 43.26 -40.74 -29.43
CA GLU A 303 43.00 -42.18 -29.49
C GLU A 303 42.90 -42.69 -28.04
N GLY A 304 41.68 -43.06 -27.61
CA GLY A 304 41.38 -43.50 -26.25
C GLY A 304 41.19 -45.01 -26.16
N ASP A 305 42.24 -45.71 -25.72
CA ASP A 305 42.30 -47.16 -25.58
C ASP A 305 41.14 -47.76 -24.76
N ALA A 306 40.59 -48.89 -25.23
CA ALA A 306 39.46 -49.56 -24.62
C ALA A 306 39.88 -50.91 -24.01
N ALA A 307 40.10 -50.95 -22.69
CA ALA A 307 40.32 -52.20 -21.97
C ALA A 307 39.78 -52.15 -20.51
N ALA A 308 38.62 -52.76 -20.28
CA ALA A 308 38.11 -53.12 -18.95
C ALA A 308 37.54 -54.55 -18.99
N PRO A 309 38.03 -55.50 -18.16
CA PRO A 309 37.63 -56.91 -18.26
C PRO A 309 36.61 -57.39 -17.19
N ALA A 310 35.95 -58.50 -17.54
CA ALA A 310 35.34 -59.53 -16.67
C ALA A 310 34.06 -59.21 -15.85
N THR A 311 32.99 -59.97 -16.13
CA THR A 311 32.36 -61.03 -15.29
C THR A 311 31.09 -61.51 -16.04
N GLU A 312 31.01 -62.75 -16.52
CA GLU A 312 30.57 -63.98 -15.80
C GLU A 312 29.07 -64.02 -15.45
N SER A 313 28.30 -64.81 -16.21
CA SER A 313 26.96 -65.43 -15.96
C SER A 313 26.18 -65.53 -17.28
N ALA A 314 25.37 -66.54 -17.60
CA ALA A 314 25.27 -67.94 -17.16
C ALA A 314 24.45 -68.71 -18.23
N ASP A 315 24.57 -70.05 -18.29
CA ASP A 315 23.71 -70.92 -19.10
C ASP A 315 22.21 -70.73 -18.78
N ASN A 316 21.37 -70.60 -19.82
CA ASN A 316 20.24 -71.51 -20.11
C ASN A 316 19.46 -71.10 -21.38
#